data_AF-A0A1V0M2I0-F1
#
_entry.id   AF-A0A1V0M2I0-F1
#
_cell.length_a   1.000
_cell.length_b   1.000
_cell.length_c   1.000
_cell.angle_alpha   90.00
_cell.angle_beta   90.00
_cell.angle_gamma   90.00
#
_symmetry.space_group_name_H-M   'P 1'
#
loop_
_entity.id
_entity.type
_entity.pdbx_description
1 polymer ?
#
loop_
_entity_poly.entity_id
_entity_poly.type
_entity_poly.pdbx_seq_one_letter_code
_entity_poly.pdbx_strand_id
1 'polypeptide(L)'
;MESLSWRKEPRKNYPNDFKLRMVELASRPGACVAQIARENGINDNVLFKWLRLWQNEGRISRRLPAAVESPSSPMMLPVEVIPDPEPTGETNTDPGQFSALNATSCCVEFRHGKMTLENPSPELLAVLLRELTGRSQ
;
A
#
# COMPACT_ATOMS: atom_id res chain seq x y z
N MET A 1 36.97 -17.76 40.13
CA MET A 1 35.90 -16.88 39.63
C MET A 1 35.95 -16.89 38.11
N GLU A 2 35.24 -17.82 37.47
CA GLU A 2 35.18 -17.89 36.01
C GLU A 2 33.83 -17.32 35.55
N SER A 3 33.89 -16.10 35.03
CA SER A 3 32.76 -15.36 34.48
C SER A 3 32.38 -15.97 33.12
N LEU A 4 31.56 -17.00 33.18
CA LEU A 4 30.72 -17.56 32.12
C LEU A 4 30.31 -16.51 31.06
N SER A 5 31.05 -16.45 29.94
CA SER A 5 30.88 -15.51 28.81
C SER A 5 29.89 -15.98 27.73
N TRP A 6 28.94 -16.86 28.08
CA TRP A 6 28.01 -17.59 27.17
C TRP A 6 27.01 -16.72 26.39
N ARG A 7 27.09 -15.39 26.46
CA ARG A 7 26.11 -14.51 25.81
C ARG A 7 26.79 -13.27 25.25
N LYS A 8 27.15 -13.34 23.97
CA LYS A 8 26.69 -12.39 22.94
C LYS A 8 27.30 -12.81 21.61
N GLU A 9 26.75 -13.87 21.02
CA GLU A 9 26.86 -14.00 19.57
C GLU A 9 26.30 -12.70 18.97
N PRO A 10 27.09 -11.97 18.16
CA PRO A 10 26.61 -10.74 17.54
C PRO A 10 25.31 -11.05 16.77
N ARG A 11 24.29 -10.21 16.96
CA ARG A 11 22.99 -10.43 16.30
C ARG A 11 23.21 -10.51 14.80
N LYS A 12 22.91 -11.67 14.21
CA LYS A 12 23.03 -11.89 12.76
C LYS A 12 22.18 -10.85 12.03
N ASN A 13 22.84 -9.99 11.26
CA ASN A 13 22.18 -8.97 10.46
C ASN A 13 22.07 -9.49 9.02
N TYR A 14 20.85 -9.56 8.50
CA TYR A 14 20.59 -10.01 7.15
C TYR A 14 20.49 -8.80 6.20
N PRO A 15 21.12 -8.86 5.01
CA PRO A 15 21.01 -7.79 4.02
C PRO A 15 19.56 -7.65 3.52
N ASN A 16 19.21 -6.48 3.00
CA ASN A 16 17.84 -6.17 2.59
C ASN A 16 17.35 -7.08 1.47
N ASP A 17 18.15 -7.23 0.41
CA ASP A 17 17.80 -8.08 -0.75
C ASP A 17 17.51 -9.51 -0.34
N PHE A 18 18.27 -10.03 0.63
CA PHE A 18 18.03 -11.37 1.17
C PHE A 18 16.68 -11.44 1.88
N LYS A 19 16.39 -10.49 2.77
CA LYS A 19 15.09 -10.42 3.47
C LYS A 19 13.92 -10.32 2.49
N LEU A 20 14.04 -9.50 1.44
CA LEU A 20 13.00 -9.35 0.40
C LEU A 20 12.74 -10.68 -0.30
N ARG A 21 13.79 -11.36 -0.79
CA ARG A 21 13.66 -12.67 -1.42
C ARG A 21 12.99 -13.69 -0.50
N MET A 22 13.34 -13.71 0.78
CA MET A 22 12.75 -14.63 1.74
C MET A 22 11.26 -14.37 1.94
N VAL A 23 10.88 -13.09 2.07
CA VAL A 23 9.48 -12.69 2.22
C VAL A 23 8.67 -12.97 0.95
N GLU A 24 9.24 -12.74 -0.23
CA GLU A 24 8.62 -13.06 -1.52
C GLU A 24 8.37 -14.56 -1.69
N LEU A 25 9.33 -15.41 -1.29
CA LEU A 25 9.13 -16.86 -1.30
C LEU A 25 8.05 -17.28 -0.30
N ALA A 26 8.06 -16.70 0.90
CA ALA A 26 7.14 -17.04 1.98
C ALA A 26 5.72 -16.47 1.79
N SER A 27 5.54 -15.47 0.92
CA SER A 27 4.22 -14.88 0.62
C SER A 27 3.43 -15.66 -0.42
N ARG A 28 4.06 -16.64 -1.10
CA ARG A 28 3.39 -17.47 -2.11
C ARG A 28 2.31 -18.35 -1.48
N PRO A 29 1.16 -18.55 -2.15
CA PRO A 29 0.13 -19.47 -1.67
C PRO A 29 0.71 -20.89 -1.59
N GLY A 30 0.51 -21.56 -0.45
CA GLY A 30 1.04 -22.91 -0.20
C GLY A 30 2.51 -22.96 0.23
N ALA A 31 3.18 -21.81 0.44
CA ALA A 31 4.55 -21.78 0.93
C ALA A 31 4.67 -22.32 2.37
N CYS A 32 5.58 -23.29 2.57
CA CYS A 32 5.93 -23.75 3.92
C CYS A 32 7.06 -22.88 4.49
N VAL A 33 6.70 -21.91 5.35
CA VAL A 33 7.66 -20.96 5.96
C VAL A 33 8.80 -21.69 6.69
N ALA A 34 8.50 -22.77 7.41
CA ALA A 34 9.50 -23.55 8.14
C ALA A 34 10.47 -24.30 7.21
N GLN A 35 10.01 -24.75 6.04
CA GLN A 35 10.86 -25.36 5.04
C GLN A 35 11.78 -24.30 4.41
N ILE A 36 11.22 -23.18 3.95
CA ILE A 36 11.97 -22.06 3.37
C ILE A 36 13.05 -21.58 4.35
N ALA A 37 12.71 -21.44 5.63
CA ALA A 37 13.67 -21.03 6.65
C ALA A 37 14.84 -22.01 6.81
N ARG A 38 14.55 -23.32 6.86
CA ARG A 38 15.57 -24.38 6.96
C ARG A 38 16.48 -24.43 5.73
N GLU A 39 15.90 -24.38 4.53
CA GLU A 39 16.65 -24.37 3.26
C GLU A 39 17.59 -23.16 3.14
N ASN A 40 17.21 -22.03 3.73
CA ASN A 40 17.98 -20.79 3.68
C ASN A 40 18.83 -20.53 4.94
N GLY A 41 18.90 -21.50 5.87
CA GLY A 41 19.71 -21.39 7.09
C GLY A 41 19.33 -20.22 8.00
N ILE A 42 18.03 -19.89 8.03
CA ILE A 42 17.47 -18.84 8.89
C ILE A 42 16.49 -19.42 9.90
N ASN A 43 16.34 -18.70 11.02
CA ASN A 43 15.32 -19.04 12.00
C ASN A 43 13.94 -18.66 11.43
N ASP A 44 12.99 -19.58 11.50
CA ASP A 44 11.60 -19.40 11.06
C ASP A 44 10.92 -18.21 11.74
N ASN A 45 11.18 -17.95 13.02
CA ASN A 45 10.66 -16.79 13.75
C ASN A 45 11.12 -15.46 13.13
N VAL A 46 12.34 -15.42 12.59
CA VAL A 46 12.87 -14.22 11.91
C VAL A 46 12.12 -13.99 10.61
N LEU A 47 11.85 -15.05 9.84
CA LEU A 47 11.08 -14.98 8.61
C LEU A 47 9.62 -14.56 8.87
N PHE A 48 8.97 -15.12 9.89
CA PHE A 48 7.62 -14.71 10.31
C PHE A 48 7.57 -13.22 10.70
N LYS A 49 8.59 -12.72 11.40
CA LYS A 49 8.66 -11.31 11.76
C LYS A 49 8.76 -10.41 10.53
N TRP A 50 9.57 -10.78 9.54
CA TRP A 50 9.67 -10.01 8.29
C TRP A 50 8.38 -10.07 7.48
N LEU A 51 7.77 -11.26 7.39
CA LEU A 51 6.50 -11.45 6.67
C LEU A 51 5.38 -10.60 7.28
N ARG A 52 5.27 -10.56 8.61
CA ARG A 52 4.32 -9.71 9.32
C ARG A 52 4.55 -8.22 9.06
N LEU A 53 5.80 -7.76 9.13
CA LEU A 53 6.14 -6.36 8.86
C LEU A 53 5.83 -5.99 7.39
N TRP A 54 6.14 -6.90 6.46
CA TRP A 54 5.88 -6.69 5.04
C TRP A 54 4.39 -6.58 4.75
N GLN A 55 3.59 -7.49 5.31
CA GLN A 55 2.15 -7.44 5.19
C GLN A 55 1.61 -6.16 5.81
N ASN A 56 1.94 -5.84 7.06
CA ASN A 56 1.28 -4.74 7.77
C ASN A 56 1.74 -3.35 7.35
N GLU A 57 3.03 -3.20 7.01
CA GLU A 57 3.69 -1.89 6.87
C GLU A 57 4.39 -1.72 5.51
N GLY A 58 4.35 -2.71 4.61
CA GLY A 58 5.05 -2.66 3.32
C GLY A 58 6.58 -2.68 3.44
N ARG A 59 7.13 -3.07 4.59
CA ARG A 59 8.57 -3.08 4.84
C ARG A 59 9.02 -4.32 5.59
N ILE A 60 10.28 -4.72 5.40
CA ILE A 60 10.87 -5.91 6.02
C ILE A 60 11.71 -5.60 7.28
N SER A 61 11.87 -4.32 7.63
CA SER A 61 12.59 -3.88 8.83
C SER A 61 12.09 -2.53 9.32
N ARG A 62 11.99 -2.37 10.65
CA ARG A 62 11.58 -1.10 11.30
C ARG A 62 12.58 0.04 11.10
N ARG A 63 13.86 -0.29 10.86
CA ARG A 63 14.94 0.70 10.69
C ARG A 63 15.04 1.26 9.28
N LEU A 64 14.27 0.74 8.34
CA LEU A 64 14.31 1.18 6.96
C LEU A 64 13.18 2.18 6.72
N PRO A 65 13.44 3.27 5.97
CA PRO A 65 12.38 4.00 5.29
C PRO A 65 11.59 3.00 4.45
N ALA A 66 10.26 3.11 4.44
CA ALA A 66 9.49 2.45 3.40
C ALA A 66 10.08 2.91 2.06
N ALA A 67 10.29 2.00 1.11
CA ALA A 67 10.59 2.40 -0.25
C ALA A 67 9.32 3.07 -0.77
N VAL A 68 9.20 4.38 -0.51
CA VAL A 68 8.27 5.25 -1.20
C VAL A 68 8.90 5.39 -2.57
N GLU A 69 8.38 4.67 -3.56
CA GLU A 69 8.63 4.99 -4.95
C GLU A 69 8.33 6.49 -5.09
N SER A 70 9.38 7.28 -5.31
CA SER A 70 9.24 8.71 -5.46
C SER A 70 8.37 8.93 -6.70
N PRO A 71 7.27 9.70 -6.63
CA PRO A 71 6.49 9.98 -7.83
C PRO A 71 7.43 10.74 -8.78
N SER A 72 7.84 10.08 -9.86
CA SER A 72 8.54 10.73 -10.96
C SER A 72 7.66 11.89 -11.42
N SER A 73 8.18 13.12 -11.39
CA SER A 73 7.48 14.30 -11.90
C SER A 73 6.88 13.99 -13.27
N PRO A 74 5.56 14.18 -13.48
CA PRO A 74 4.94 13.85 -14.75
C PRO A 74 5.40 14.87 -15.80
N MET A 75 6.09 14.39 -16.83
CA MET A 75 6.39 15.16 -18.04
C MET A 75 5.09 15.32 -18.83
N MET A 76 4.57 16.56 -18.91
CA MET A 76 3.37 16.87 -19.69
C MET A 76 3.72 17.00 -21.17
N LEU A 77 3.01 16.29 -22.05
CA LEU A 77 3.10 16.47 -23.49
C LEU A 77 2.10 17.53 -23.95
N PRO A 78 2.45 18.45 -24.88
CA PRO A 78 1.53 19.45 -25.37
C PRO A 78 0.44 18.81 -26.24
N VAL A 79 -0.83 19.11 -25.97
CA VAL A 79 -1.96 18.78 -26.84
C VAL A 79 -2.51 20.08 -27.40
N GLU A 80 -2.54 20.18 -28.73
CA GLU A 80 -3.04 21.34 -29.47
C GLU A 80 -4.57 21.22 -29.63
N VAL A 81 -5.31 22.26 -29.24
CA VAL A 81 -6.78 22.29 -29.28
C VAL A 81 -7.25 23.08 -30.50
N ILE A 82 -8.00 22.43 -31.39
CA ILE A 82 -8.67 23.05 -32.54
C ILE A 82 -10.02 23.63 -32.06
N PRO A 83 -10.43 24.86 -32.41
CA PRO A 83 -11.69 25.43 -31.95
C PRO A 83 -12.91 24.93 -32.76
N ASP A 84 -14.01 24.67 -32.04
CA ASP A 84 -15.30 24.20 -32.54
C ASP A 84 -16.16 25.29 -33.24
N PRO A 85 -17.09 24.92 -34.15
CA PRO A 85 -18.16 25.79 -34.61
C PRO A 85 -19.43 25.66 -33.72
N GLU A 86 -19.98 26.82 -33.32
CA GLU A 86 -21.23 26.92 -32.55
C GLU A 86 -22.49 26.57 -33.38
N PRO A 87 -23.61 26.20 -32.73
CA PRO A 87 -24.62 27.24 -32.45
C PRO A 87 -25.37 27.11 -31.10
N THR A 88 -25.47 28.25 -30.42
CA THR A 88 -26.67 28.84 -29.77
C THR A 88 -27.56 27.92 -28.92
N GLY A 89 -27.45 28.06 -27.60
CA GLY A 89 -28.40 27.49 -26.64
C GLY A 89 -28.03 27.82 -25.20
N GLU A 90 -28.71 28.80 -24.64
CA GLU A 90 -28.56 29.35 -23.30
C GLU A 90 -28.68 28.28 -22.20
N THR A 91 -27.71 28.22 -21.27
CA THR A 91 -27.87 28.33 -19.80
C THR A 91 -26.70 27.67 -19.07
N ASN A 92 -26.20 28.39 -18.07
CA ASN A 92 -25.12 28.05 -17.15
C ASN A 92 -25.13 26.58 -16.69
N THR A 93 -24.04 25.84 -16.82
CA THR A 93 -23.70 24.73 -15.91
C THR A 93 -22.19 24.47 -15.89
N ASP A 94 -21.66 24.59 -14.68
CA ASP A 94 -20.36 24.22 -14.11
C ASP A 94 -19.87 22.81 -14.54
N PRO A 95 -18.55 22.50 -14.47
CA PRO A 95 -17.97 21.36 -15.16
C PRO A 95 -18.14 20.04 -14.41
N GLY A 96 -18.35 18.98 -15.20
CA GLY A 96 -17.93 17.63 -14.81
C GLY A 96 -18.92 16.87 -13.95
N GLN A 97 -19.92 16.29 -14.61
CA GLN A 97 -20.77 15.22 -14.09
C GLN A 97 -19.94 14.12 -13.40
N PHE A 98 -19.85 14.16 -12.07
CA PHE A 98 -19.84 12.95 -11.27
C PHE A 98 -21.28 12.47 -11.21
N SER A 99 -21.66 11.57 -12.12
CA SER A 99 -22.97 10.94 -12.10
C SER A 99 -23.24 10.40 -10.70
N ALA A 100 -24.38 10.84 -10.13
CA ALA A 100 -24.75 10.71 -8.74
C ALA A 100 -24.48 9.30 -8.18
N LEU A 101 -23.48 9.19 -7.31
CA LEU A 101 -23.18 7.98 -6.54
C LEU A 101 -24.25 7.83 -5.45
N ASN A 102 -25.45 7.39 -5.84
CA ASN A 102 -26.57 7.18 -4.93
C ASN A 102 -26.47 5.76 -4.33
N ALA A 103 -25.56 5.59 -3.37
CA ALA A 103 -25.45 4.34 -2.63
C ALA A 103 -26.32 4.39 -1.36
N THR A 104 -27.16 3.38 -1.15
CA THR A 104 -27.93 3.24 0.11
C THR A 104 -27.03 2.83 1.28
N SER A 105 -25.86 2.26 0.99
CA SER A 105 -24.83 1.93 1.97
C SER A 105 -23.45 1.85 1.31
N CYS A 106 -22.39 2.32 1.96
CA CYS A 106 -21.00 2.20 1.52
C CYS A 106 -20.18 1.48 2.60
N CYS A 107 -19.43 0.47 2.20
CA CYS A 107 -18.64 -0.34 3.10
C CYS A 107 -17.15 -0.26 2.73
N VAL A 108 -16.31 0.04 3.73
CA VAL A 108 -14.86 0.14 3.58
C VAL A 108 -14.20 -0.87 4.51
N GLU A 109 -13.43 -1.80 3.93
CA GLU A 109 -12.69 -2.82 4.67
C GLU A 109 -11.20 -2.48 4.71
N PHE A 110 -10.69 -2.26 5.92
CA PHE A 110 -9.28 -2.04 6.21
C PHE A 110 -8.67 -3.30 6.83
N ARG A 111 -7.34 -3.41 6.81
CA ARG A 111 -6.60 -4.54 7.41
C ARG A 111 -6.93 -4.83 8.88
N HIS A 112 -7.42 -3.83 9.62
CA HIS A 112 -7.69 -3.92 11.05
C HIS A 112 -9.11 -3.52 11.44
N GLY A 113 -10.03 -3.37 10.48
CA GLY A 113 -11.40 -2.94 10.81
C GLY A 113 -12.26 -2.69 9.58
N LYS A 114 -13.57 -2.69 9.80
CA LYS A 114 -14.58 -2.45 8.77
C LYS A 114 -15.39 -1.23 9.17
N MET A 115 -15.64 -0.33 8.23
CA MET A 115 -16.47 0.86 8.42
C MET A 115 -17.64 0.81 7.42
N THR A 116 -18.85 1.04 7.90
CA THR A 116 -20.08 1.06 7.09
C THR A 116 -20.76 2.40 7.25
N LEU A 117 -21.11 3.03 6.13
CA LEU A 117 -21.85 4.27 6.03
C LEU A 117 -23.22 3.96 5.45
N GLU A 118 -24.28 4.30 6.17
CA GLU A 118 -25.65 4.15 5.68
C GLU A 118 -26.09 5.45 5.00
N ASN A 119 -26.61 5.34 3.78
CA ASN A 119 -27.03 6.46 2.91
C ASN A 119 -26.01 7.63 2.83
N PRO A 120 -24.75 7.37 2.45
CA PRO A 120 -23.75 8.44 2.29
C PRO A 120 -24.11 9.38 1.14
N SER A 121 -23.82 10.67 1.32
CA SER A 121 -23.98 11.65 0.23
C SER A 121 -22.94 11.41 -0.86
N PRO A 122 -23.24 11.77 -2.12
CA PRO A 122 -22.30 11.63 -3.24
C PRO A 122 -20.98 12.38 -3.01
N GLU A 123 -21.01 13.53 -2.34
CA GLU A 123 -19.83 14.33 -2.00
C GLU A 123 -18.95 13.58 -0.99
N LEU A 124 -19.55 12.95 0.02
CA LEU A 124 -18.81 12.16 1.00
C LEU A 124 -18.15 10.95 0.35
N LEU A 125 -18.82 10.29 -0.61
CA LEU A 125 -18.23 9.20 -1.39
C LEU A 125 -17.07 9.67 -2.26
N ALA A 126 -17.22 10.83 -2.92
CA ALA A 126 -16.16 11.41 -3.74
C ALA A 126 -14.93 11.77 -2.89
N VAL A 127 -15.14 12.39 -1.73
CA VAL A 127 -14.07 12.68 -0.76
C VAL A 127 -13.43 11.38 -0.28
N LEU A 128 -14.22 10.39 0.13
CA LEU A 128 -13.71 9.13 0.65
C LEU A 128 -12.90 8.37 -0.40
N LEU A 129 -13.36 8.32 -1.66
CA LEU A 129 -12.59 7.74 -2.76
C LEU A 129 -11.31 8.54 -3.02
N ARG A 130 -11.36 9.87 -2.99
CA ARG A 130 -10.17 10.73 -3.17
C ARG A 130 -9.11 10.47 -2.09
N GLU A 131 -9.52 10.42 -0.82
CA GLU A 131 -8.62 10.18 0.31
C GLU A 131 -8.06 8.75 0.29
N LEU A 132 -8.90 7.74 0.03
CA LEU A 132 -8.46 6.35 -0.05
C LEU A 132 -7.56 6.07 -1.27
N THR A 133 -7.76 6.80 -2.37
CA THR A 133 -6.91 6.71 -3.56
C THR A 133 -5.65 7.56 -3.45
N GLY A 134 -5.44 8.26 -2.33
CA GLY A 134 -4.24 9.07 -2.09
C GLY A 134 -4.15 10.31 -2.99
N ARG A 135 -5.27 10.76 -3.57
CA ARG A 135 -5.36 11.98 -4.39
C ARG A 135 -5.58 13.20 -3.48
N SER A 136 -4.73 13.44 -2.50
CA SER A 136 -4.72 14.76 -1.86
C SER A 136 -4.10 15.75 -2.85
N GLN A 137 -4.78 16.88 -3.09
CA GLN A 137 -4.16 18.04 -3.72
C GLN A 137 -3.00 18.56 -2.86
#